data_AF-A0A7S0J704-F1
#
_entry.id   AF-A0A7S0J704-F1
#
_cell.length_a   1.000
_cell.length_b   1.000
_cell.length_c   1.000
_cell.angle_alpha   90.00
_cell.angle_beta   90.00
_cell.angle_gamma   90.00
#
_symmetry.space_group_name_H-M   'P 1'
#
loop_
_entity.id
_entity.type
_entity.pdbx_description
1 polymer ?
#
loop_
_entity_poly.entity_id
_entity_poly.type
_entity_poly.pdbx_seq_one_letter_code
_entity_poly.pdbx_strand_id
1 'polypeptide(L)'
;RGNPWGLNEQPAALEWGYVMFAWDSILAAYMLSLDAKELSYSALIQVVRGKSTAGNVPLAKAGPTNRLTPSQPPLASTVLLRMYRRYADRWLVALLFDDLLDWSDWFDRERRLAPLGITCLGGNSFRNARDESGLDNSPMYDSPVTFKEGKMQQYDVG
;
A
#
# COMPACT_ATOMS: atom_id res chain seq x y z
N ARG A 1 -9.49 26.20 9.89
CA ARG A 1 -10.59 25.85 8.95
C ARG A 1 -10.47 24.37 8.67
N GLY A 2 -11.18 23.53 9.43
CA GLY A 2 -11.13 22.07 9.32
C GLY A 2 -12.14 21.56 8.30
N ASN A 3 -11.81 20.46 7.62
CA ASN A 3 -12.73 19.74 6.74
C ASN A 3 -13.90 19.20 7.57
N PRO A 4 -15.17 19.59 7.31
CA PRO A 4 -16.34 19.10 8.04
C PRO A 4 -16.64 17.61 7.81
N TRP A 5 -15.94 16.96 6.87
CA TRP A 5 -16.00 15.52 6.60
C TRP A 5 -14.79 14.75 7.12
N GLY A 6 -13.90 15.40 7.88
CA GLY A 6 -12.80 14.70 8.53
C GLY A 6 -13.31 13.94 9.76
N LEU A 7 -13.12 12.62 9.80
CA LEU A 7 -13.38 11.76 10.96
C LEU A 7 -12.45 12.04 12.17
N ASN A 8 -11.89 13.24 12.26
CA ASN A 8 -10.95 13.60 13.31
C ASN A 8 -11.72 14.27 14.46
N GLU A 9 -12.48 13.47 15.19
CA GLU A 9 -12.72 13.72 16.60
C GLU A 9 -11.48 13.21 17.35
N GLN A 10 -10.98 14.00 18.30
CA GLN A 10 -9.75 13.72 19.04
C GLN A 10 -9.73 12.28 19.57
N PRO A 11 -8.58 11.57 19.55
CA PRO A 11 -8.56 10.15 19.91
C PRO A 11 -8.76 9.99 21.42
N ALA A 12 -9.97 9.60 21.81
CA ALA A 12 -10.21 9.00 23.11
C ALA A 12 -9.52 7.62 23.12
N ALA A 13 -8.47 7.50 23.94
CA ALA A 13 -7.86 6.26 24.45
C ALA A 13 -7.54 5.11 23.45
N LEU A 14 -6.24 4.89 23.20
CA LEU A 14 -5.48 3.61 23.26
C LEU A 14 -6.08 2.24 22.84
N GLU A 15 -7.22 2.17 22.16
CA GLU A 15 -7.76 0.95 21.55
C GLU A 15 -8.21 1.23 20.12
N TRP A 16 -7.40 0.78 19.17
CA TRP A 16 -7.76 0.80 17.76
C TRP A 16 -8.65 -0.43 17.53
N GLY A 17 -9.96 -0.23 17.33
CA GLY A 17 -10.90 -1.35 17.11
C GLY A 17 -10.60 -2.20 15.87
N TYR A 18 -9.81 -1.69 14.91
CA TYR A 18 -9.33 -2.42 13.75
C TYR A 18 -8.09 -1.75 13.11
N VAL A 19 -7.35 -2.51 12.30
CA VAL A 19 -6.25 -2.06 11.45
C VAL A 19 -6.51 -2.52 10.02
N MET A 20 -6.25 -1.66 9.04
CA MET A 20 -6.26 -2.04 7.62
C MET A 20 -4.83 -2.31 7.17
N PHE A 21 -4.55 -3.52 6.71
CA PHE A 21 -3.32 -3.85 6.00
C PHE A 21 -3.53 -3.65 4.50
N ALA A 22 -2.58 -3.01 3.82
CA ALA A 22 -2.80 -2.48 2.48
C ALA A 22 -3.19 -3.59 1.48
N TRP A 23 -2.34 -4.61 1.31
CA TRP A 23 -2.60 -5.65 0.32
C TRP A 23 -3.78 -6.55 0.70
N ASP A 24 -3.99 -6.86 1.99
CA ASP A 24 -5.14 -7.61 2.48
C ASP A 24 -6.45 -6.89 2.16
N SER A 25 -6.53 -5.60 2.47
CA SER A 25 -7.73 -4.80 2.22
C SER A 25 -8.00 -4.60 0.73
N ILE A 26 -6.95 -4.52 -0.10
CA ILE A 26 -7.09 -4.50 -1.57
C ILE A 26 -7.66 -5.82 -2.09
N LEU A 27 -7.18 -6.96 -1.60
CA LEU A 27 -7.70 -8.28 -1.96
C LEU A 27 -9.12 -8.50 -1.43
N ALA A 28 -9.42 -8.02 -0.21
CA ALA A 28 -10.77 -8.02 0.34
C ALA A 28 -11.73 -7.18 -0.52
N ALA A 29 -11.30 -6.01 -1.00
CA ALA A 29 -12.07 -5.21 -1.96
C ALA A 29 -12.31 -6.01 -3.25
N TYR A 30 -11.33 -6.74 -3.75
CA TYR A 30 -11.53 -7.59 -4.92
C TYR A 30 -12.54 -8.72 -4.68
N MET A 31 -12.49 -9.39 -3.53
CA MET A 31 -13.47 -10.42 -3.17
C MET A 31 -14.89 -9.83 -3.04
N LEU A 32 -15.03 -8.69 -2.38
CA LEU A 32 -16.31 -7.98 -2.28
C LEU A 32 -16.85 -7.58 -3.66
N SER A 33 -15.97 -7.33 -4.64
CA SER A 33 -16.38 -6.93 -5.98
C SER A 33 -17.17 -8.02 -6.73
N LEU A 34 -17.18 -9.25 -6.23
CA LEU A 34 -17.95 -10.34 -6.82
C LEU A 34 -19.47 -10.13 -6.61
N ASP A 35 -19.87 -9.79 -5.38
CA ASP A 35 -21.28 -9.79 -4.97
C ASP A 35 -21.75 -8.50 -4.26
N ALA A 36 -20.83 -7.62 -3.87
CA ALA A 36 -21.09 -6.40 -3.12
C ALA A 36 -20.32 -5.20 -3.69
N LYS A 37 -20.72 -4.76 -4.89
CA LYS A 37 -20.08 -3.70 -5.69
C LYS A 37 -19.78 -2.44 -4.86
N GLU A 38 -20.75 -1.90 -4.16
CA GLU A 38 -20.62 -0.64 -3.44
C GLU A 38 -19.66 -0.76 -2.24
N LEU A 39 -19.72 -1.90 -1.53
CA LEU A 39 -18.78 -2.19 -0.44
C LEU A 39 -17.36 -2.37 -0.98
N SER A 40 -17.22 -3.02 -2.14
CA SER A 40 -15.93 -3.21 -2.80
C SER A 40 -15.28 -1.88 -3.18
N TYR A 41 -16.07 -0.94 -3.68
CA TYR A 41 -15.59 0.41 -4.02
C TYR A 41 -15.19 1.16 -2.76
N SER A 42 -16.02 1.10 -1.72
CA SER A 42 -15.73 1.73 -0.43
C SER A 42 -14.38 1.24 0.14
N ALA A 43 -14.17 -0.09 0.18
CA ALA A 43 -12.95 -0.70 0.68
C ALA A 43 -11.71 -0.26 -0.13
N LEU A 44 -11.78 -0.31 -1.47
CA LEU A 44 -10.65 0.10 -2.31
C LEU A 44 -10.32 1.59 -2.14
N ILE A 45 -11.34 2.45 -2.09
CA ILE A 45 -11.17 3.90 -1.87
C ILE A 45 -10.50 4.15 -0.52
N GLN A 46 -10.95 3.50 0.56
CA GLN A 46 -10.38 3.70 1.90
C GLN A 46 -8.88 3.40 1.97
N VAL A 47 -8.43 2.34 1.31
CA VAL A 47 -7.01 1.95 1.29
C VAL A 47 -6.20 2.90 0.41
N VAL A 48 -6.62 3.14 -0.84
CA VAL A 48 -5.86 3.96 -1.80
C VAL A 48 -5.80 5.42 -1.33
N ARG A 49 -6.90 5.99 -0.85
CA ARG A 49 -6.93 7.35 -0.27
C ARG A 49 -6.24 7.42 1.08
N GLY A 50 -5.84 6.28 1.65
CA GLY A 50 -4.97 6.19 2.81
C GLY A 50 -3.50 6.51 2.52
N LYS A 51 -3.15 6.79 1.26
CA LYS A 51 -1.83 7.22 0.79
C LYS A 51 -1.19 8.30 1.67
N SER A 52 0.11 8.21 1.86
CA SER A 52 0.93 9.18 2.55
C SER A 52 1.17 10.42 1.68
N THR A 53 1.70 11.48 2.29
CA THR A 53 2.17 12.67 1.55
C THR A 53 3.38 12.38 0.66
N ALA A 54 4.12 11.28 0.90
CA ALA A 54 5.22 10.86 0.04
C ALA A 54 4.75 10.17 -1.25
N GLY A 55 3.47 9.78 -1.32
CA GLY A 55 2.89 9.11 -2.48
C GLY A 55 2.69 7.60 -2.30
N ASN A 56 3.16 6.99 -1.21
CA ASN A 56 2.94 5.55 -0.99
C ASN A 56 1.67 5.24 -0.21
N VAL A 57 1.02 4.12 -0.53
CA VAL A 57 0.06 3.51 0.39
C VAL A 57 0.85 2.82 1.50
N PRO A 58 0.62 3.17 2.79
CA PRO A 58 1.32 2.58 3.92
C PRO A 58 0.87 1.13 4.16
N LEU A 59 1.79 0.28 4.61
CA LEU A 59 1.54 -1.14 4.95
C LEU A 59 0.32 -1.34 5.83
N ALA A 60 0.20 -0.52 6.87
CA ALA A 60 -0.93 -0.55 7.78
C ALA A 60 -1.40 0.86 8.06
N LYS A 61 -2.72 1.00 8.15
CA LYS A 61 -3.39 2.20 8.63
C LYS A 61 -4.33 1.85 9.78
N ALA A 62 -4.07 2.47 10.91
CA ALA A 62 -4.99 2.53 12.04
C ALA A 62 -5.29 4.02 12.28
N GLY A 63 -6.56 4.41 12.17
CA GLY A 63 -7.08 5.79 12.29
C GLY A 63 -6.22 6.91 11.65
N PRO A 64 -6.09 8.10 12.27
CA PRO A 64 -5.54 9.29 11.61
C PRO A 64 -4.00 9.41 11.65
N THR A 65 -3.29 8.54 12.37
CA THR A 65 -1.84 8.63 12.48
C THR A 65 -1.14 7.79 11.41
N ASN A 66 -0.57 8.48 10.42
CA ASN A 66 0.36 7.88 9.49
C ASN A 66 1.71 7.71 10.20
N ARG A 67 1.96 6.56 10.84
CA ARG A 67 3.37 6.16 11.00
C ARG A 67 3.95 6.03 9.59
N LEU A 68 5.16 6.55 9.39
CA LEU A 68 5.99 6.31 8.20
C LEU A 68 6.28 4.81 8.13
N THR A 69 5.31 4.05 7.65
CA THR A 69 5.39 2.62 7.48
C THR A 69 5.90 2.33 6.08
N PRO A 70 6.64 1.22 5.91
CA PRO A 70 6.94 0.70 4.57
C PRO A 70 5.65 0.55 3.76
N SER A 71 5.75 0.45 2.43
CA SER A 71 4.58 0.13 1.62
C SER A 71 4.29 -1.38 1.67
N GLN A 72 3.48 -1.87 0.75
CA GLN A 72 3.23 -3.29 0.50
C GLN A 72 3.05 -3.51 -1.01
N PRO A 73 2.98 -4.75 -1.52
CA PRO A 73 2.86 -5.01 -2.95
C PRO A 73 1.74 -4.17 -3.62
N PRO A 74 2.03 -3.41 -4.70
CA PRO A 74 1.10 -2.45 -5.29
C PRO A 74 0.02 -3.12 -6.15
N LEU A 75 -0.92 -3.80 -5.51
CA LEU A 75 -1.97 -4.60 -6.18
C LEU A 75 -3.19 -3.76 -6.62
N ALA A 76 -3.36 -2.55 -6.10
CA ALA A 76 -4.61 -1.79 -6.24
C ALA A 76 -4.95 -1.45 -7.70
N SER A 77 -3.96 -1.09 -8.54
CA SER A 77 -4.20 -0.80 -9.96
C SER A 77 -4.72 -2.03 -10.73
N THR A 78 -4.20 -3.22 -10.39
CA THR A 78 -4.69 -4.48 -10.97
C THR A 78 -6.12 -4.74 -10.53
N VAL A 79 -6.43 -4.57 -9.25
CA VAL A 79 -7.79 -4.75 -8.72
C VAL A 79 -8.77 -3.76 -9.33
N LEU A 80 -8.42 -2.48 -9.41
CA LEU A 80 -9.23 -1.45 -10.06
C LEU A 80 -9.53 -1.81 -11.51
N LEU A 81 -8.53 -2.28 -12.27
CA LEU A 81 -8.73 -2.72 -13.65
C LEU A 81 -9.71 -3.89 -13.74
N ARG A 82 -9.65 -4.86 -12.82
CA ARG A 82 -10.59 -6.00 -12.78
C ARG A 82 -12.01 -5.53 -12.49
N MET A 83 -12.19 -4.63 -11.53
CA MET A 83 -13.48 -4.06 -11.18
C MET A 83 -14.05 -3.22 -12.33
N TYR A 84 -13.22 -2.41 -12.97
CA TYR A 84 -13.61 -1.62 -14.15
C TYR A 84 -14.06 -2.53 -15.30
N ARG A 85 -13.36 -3.63 -15.57
CA ARG A 85 -13.78 -4.59 -16.61
C ARG A 85 -15.13 -5.25 -16.32
N ARG A 86 -15.52 -5.37 -15.05
CA ARG A 86 -16.80 -5.96 -14.63
C ARG A 86 -17.95 -4.95 -14.69
N TYR A 87 -17.74 -3.73 -14.19
CA TYR A 87 -18.81 -2.76 -13.97
C TYR A 87 -18.78 -1.53 -14.89
N ALA A 88 -17.68 -1.31 -15.61
CA ALA A 88 -17.45 -0.19 -16.52
C ALA A 88 -17.60 1.22 -15.90
N ASP A 89 -17.56 1.34 -14.57
CA ASP A 89 -17.70 2.61 -13.87
C ASP A 89 -16.43 3.46 -13.98
N ARG A 90 -16.44 4.42 -14.92
CA ARG A 90 -15.31 5.32 -15.15
C ARG A 90 -15.03 6.26 -13.99
N TRP A 91 -16.04 6.58 -13.18
CA TRP A 91 -15.88 7.53 -12.08
C TRP A 91 -14.92 7.00 -11.00
N LEU A 92 -14.91 5.68 -10.75
CA LEU A 92 -14.00 5.09 -9.76
C LEU A 92 -12.55 5.17 -10.24
N VAL A 93 -12.33 4.96 -11.54
CA VAL A 93 -11.02 5.13 -12.16
C VAL A 93 -10.58 6.59 -12.05
N ALA A 94 -11.44 7.53 -12.43
CA ALA A 94 -11.14 8.95 -12.33
C ALA A 94 -10.85 9.40 -10.88
N LEU A 95 -11.54 8.81 -9.90
CA LEU A 95 -11.33 9.12 -8.49
C LEU A 95 -9.97 8.64 -7.96
N LEU A 96 -9.48 7.49 -8.43
CA LEU A 96 -8.31 6.83 -7.86
C LEU A 96 -7.04 6.92 -8.73
N PHE A 97 -7.16 7.40 -9.97
CA PHE A 97 -6.07 7.38 -10.94
C PHE A 97 -4.81 8.09 -10.44
N ASP A 98 -4.92 9.35 -10.01
CA ASP A 98 -3.78 10.14 -9.59
C ASP A 98 -3.11 9.55 -8.34
N ASP A 99 -3.88 9.02 -7.39
CA ASP A 99 -3.32 8.38 -6.18
C ASP A 99 -2.57 7.09 -6.51
N LEU A 100 -3.06 6.31 -7.47
CA LEU A 100 -2.42 5.08 -7.93
C LEU A 100 -1.17 5.37 -8.77
N LEU A 101 -1.20 6.43 -9.58
CA LEU A 101 -0.04 6.90 -10.32
C LEU A 101 1.06 7.37 -9.37
N ASP A 102 0.72 8.19 -8.38
CA ASP A 102 1.66 8.63 -7.34
C ASP A 102 2.31 7.44 -6.61
N TRP A 103 1.55 6.38 -6.35
CA TRP A 103 2.07 5.19 -5.70
C TRP A 103 3.03 4.40 -6.59
N SER A 104 2.71 4.28 -7.88
CA SER A 104 3.61 3.71 -8.89
C SER A 104 4.91 4.51 -9.00
N ASP A 105 4.80 5.84 -9.08
CA ASP A 105 5.94 6.75 -9.18
C ASP A 105 6.79 6.74 -7.92
N TRP A 106 6.17 6.56 -6.75
CA TRP A 106 6.88 6.35 -5.50
C TRP A 106 7.69 5.04 -5.53
N PHE A 107 7.13 3.94 -6.04
CA PHE A 107 7.87 2.69 -6.17
C PHE A 107 9.05 2.84 -7.15
N ASP A 108 8.87 3.50 -8.29
CA ASP A 108 9.96 3.75 -9.23
C ASP A 108 11.07 4.60 -8.60
N ARG A 109 10.73 5.66 -7.86
CA ARG A 109 11.70 6.54 -7.21
C ARG A 109 12.41 5.87 -6.03
N GLU A 110 11.64 5.31 -5.10
CA GLU A 110 12.12 4.88 -3.80
C GLU A 110 12.50 3.40 -3.75
N ARG A 111 12.07 2.60 -4.73
CA ARG A 111 12.25 1.14 -4.74
C ARG A 111 12.85 0.61 -6.02
N ARG A 112 13.31 1.44 -6.97
CA ARG A 112 14.08 0.95 -8.11
C ARG A 112 15.58 0.89 -7.80
N LEU A 113 16.22 -0.22 -8.18
CA LEU A 113 17.66 -0.38 -8.18
C LEU A 113 18.24 -0.28 -9.60
N ALA A 114 19.27 0.56 -9.75
CA ALA A 114 20.09 0.60 -10.95
C ALA A 114 21.20 -0.46 -10.87
N PRO A 115 21.66 -1.05 -12.01
CA PRO A 115 21.25 -0.72 -13.38
C PRO A 115 20.06 -1.53 -13.91
N LEU A 116 19.69 -2.64 -13.25
CA LEU A 116 18.74 -3.61 -13.81
C LEU A 116 17.27 -3.16 -13.73
N GLY A 117 16.96 -2.10 -12.97
CA GLY A 117 15.61 -1.59 -12.83
C GLY A 117 14.70 -2.50 -12.00
N ILE A 118 15.27 -3.37 -11.16
CA ILE A 118 14.50 -4.25 -10.29
C ILE A 118 13.87 -3.47 -9.13
N THR A 119 12.68 -3.89 -8.71
CA THR A 119 12.05 -3.38 -7.49
C THR A 119 12.73 -4.00 -6.27
N CYS A 120 13.21 -3.17 -5.35
CA CYS A 120 13.74 -3.59 -4.07
C CYS A 120 12.74 -3.36 -2.94
N LEU A 121 13.07 -3.89 -1.77
CA LEU A 121 12.39 -3.62 -0.51
C LEU A 121 13.21 -2.59 0.27
N GLY A 122 12.62 -1.91 1.24
CA GLY A 122 13.30 -0.77 1.84
C GLY A 122 12.77 -0.33 3.20
N GLY A 123 13.32 0.81 3.62
CA GLY A 123 13.35 1.22 5.02
C GLY A 123 14.59 0.61 5.66
N ASN A 124 15.38 1.42 6.36
CA ASN A 124 16.74 1.12 6.86
C ASN A 124 16.85 -0.06 7.87
N SER A 125 15.98 -1.06 7.81
CA SER A 125 15.97 -2.24 8.66
C SER A 125 15.48 -3.47 7.90
N PHE A 126 15.97 -4.64 8.31
CA PHE A 126 15.47 -5.94 7.86
C PHE A 126 13.97 -6.11 8.09
N ARG A 127 13.48 -5.61 9.23
CA ARG A 127 12.05 -5.67 9.56
C ARG A 127 11.22 -4.93 8.52
N ASN A 128 11.62 -3.73 8.14
CA ASN A 128 10.87 -2.96 7.15
C ASN A 128 10.83 -3.66 5.79
N ALA A 129 11.94 -4.27 5.35
CA ALA A 129 11.97 -5.01 4.10
C ALA A 129 11.08 -6.26 4.14
N ARG A 130 11.08 -6.99 5.27
CA ARG A 130 10.20 -8.14 5.51
C ARG A 130 8.74 -7.73 5.45
N ASP A 131 8.37 -6.76 6.27
CA ASP A 131 7.01 -6.24 6.37
C ASP A 131 6.52 -5.70 5.00
N GLU A 132 7.38 -4.98 4.25
CA GLU A 132 7.05 -4.41 2.92
C GLU A 132 6.84 -5.47 1.84
N SER A 133 7.47 -6.64 1.98
CA SER A 133 7.27 -7.76 1.04
C SER A 133 5.95 -8.47 1.27
N GLY A 134 5.42 -8.44 2.49
CA GLY A 134 4.32 -9.31 2.94
C GLY A 134 4.74 -10.77 3.17
N LEU A 135 6.04 -11.06 3.21
CA LEU A 135 6.63 -12.41 3.30
C LEU A 135 7.63 -12.51 4.46
N ASP A 136 7.21 -12.14 5.67
CA ASP A 136 8.08 -11.83 6.80
C ASP A 136 9.14 -12.89 7.18
N ASN A 137 8.82 -14.17 6.96
CA ASN A 137 9.67 -15.33 7.27
C ASN A 137 10.13 -16.09 6.01
N SER A 138 10.13 -15.44 4.85
CA SER A 138 10.60 -16.04 3.61
C SER A 138 12.09 -16.41 3.70
N PRO A 139 12.49 -17.58 3.17
CA PRO A 139 13.90 -17.98 3.08
C PRO A 139 14.78 -16.99 2.32
N MET A 140 14.20 -16.08 1.53
CA MET A 140 14.94 -15.00 0.86
C MET A 140 15.70 -14.07 1.83
N TYR A 141 15.38 -14.13 3.13
CA TYR A 141 16.01 -13.36 4.19
C TYR A 141 17.00 -14.16 5.05
N ASP A 142 17.24 -15.43 4.73
CA ASP A 142 18.14 -16.30 5.49
C ASP A 142 19.62 -16.04 5.14
N SER A 143 19.88 -15.62 3.90
CA SER A 143 21.19 -15.17 3.44
C SER A 143 21.49 -13.73 3.93
N PRO A 144 22.77 -13.35 4.11
CA PRO A 144 23.13 -11.97 4.42
C PRO A 144 22.64 -11.00 3.33
N VAL A 145 21.87 -9.99 3.71
CA VAL A 145 21.44 -8.93 2.79
C VAL A 145 22.03 -7.59 3.21
N THR A 146 22.29 -6.73 2.24
CA THR A 146 22.88 -5.42 2.46
C THR A 146 21.87 -4.32 2.12
N PHE A 147 22.03 -3.17 2.78
CA PHE A 147 21.25 -1.97 2.49
C PHE A 147 22.19 -0.88 1.99
N LYS A 148 21.81 -0.22 0.90
CA LYS A 148 22.47 0.97 0.37
C LYS A 148 21.42 2.05 0.18
N GLU A 149 21.64 3.22 0.78
CA GLU A 149 20.72 4.37 0.65
C GLU A 149 19.26 4.00 1.01
N GLY A 150 19.08 3.15 2.02
CA GLY A 150 17.77 2.68 2.47
C GLY A 150 17.04 1.67 1.58
N LYS A 151 17.74 1.15 0.57
CA LYS A 151 17.27 0.10 -0.34
C LYS A 151 17.99 -1.22 -0.06
N MET A 152 17.23 -2.28 0.20
CA MET A 152 17.75 -3.64 0.30
C MET A 152 18.28 -4.06 -1.08
N GLN A 153 19.54 -4.50 -1.14
CA GLN A 153 20.12 -4.97 -2.40
C GLN A 153 19.49 -6.33 -2.74
N GLN A 154 18.63 -6.34 -3.77
CA GLN A 154 17.92 -7.53 -4.23
C GLN A 154 18.69 -8.36 -5.26
N TYR A 155 19.93 -7.98 -5.60
CA TYR A 155 20.74 -8.76 -6.54
C TYR A 155 21.21 -10.09 -5.96
N ASP A 156 21.30 -10.17 -4.62
CA ASP A 156 21.93 -11.28 -3.91
C ASP A 156 20.93 -12.06 -3.05
N VAL A 157 19.62 -11.87 -3.26
CA VAL A 157 18.57 -12.60 -2.53
C VAL A 157 18.27 -13.93 -3.25
N GLY A 158 18.66 -15.04 -2.63
CA GLY A 158 18.56 -16.40 -3.17
C GLY A 158 19.66 -17.30 -2.61
#